data_AF-A0A923NNS5-F1
#
_entry.id   AF-A0A923NNS5-F1
#
_cell.length_a   1.000
_cell.length_b   1.000
_cell.length_c   1.000
_cell.angle_alpha   90.00
_cell.angle_beta   90.00
_cell.angle_gamma   90.00
#
_symmetry.space_group_name_H-M   'P 1'
#
loop_
_entity.id
_entity.type
_entity.pdbx_description
1 polymer ?
#
loop_
_entity_poly.entity_id
_entity_poly.type
_entity_poly.pdbx_seq_one_letter_code
_entity_poly.pdbx_strand_id
1 'polypeptide(L)'
;MVRIATVNDAEQLNILNDEFNGESETSIDNIRNSLMNNKQEVVIVADEDDMLVGFVCVQLKKSFCYDEYMPEITEVYVKPAYRKRGLASEMITFAEAYCSKNYPLHQYELLTGQENLVAQTVYNKLGYVDDNELHLSKRVKTERVYTRSATYQKFEVLKTNRNKRYKYGEFFVEGVRNINNAVENGWEIVSFLYDGDRKLSDWARDKLAAVRTQVNYALRGDLLAALSGKADTSELLAVVKMRDDDFSRIPLSENPLIALFDRPSNHGNLGTILRSCDALGVEGLILTGHGVDLYDPDVVSSTMGSFFCVPAVRMSDNDSVFALIDALKARYPGFQVVGTTAHHEKTLSEVDFTKPTMLLIGNETEGLRRIYKERSDVLATIPMNPRGSASSFNVACAATVMFYEAVRQRAAATCRGEVAGGAC
;
A
#
# COMPACT_ATOMS: atom_id res chain seq x y z
N MET A 1 -16.01 34.33 15.88
CA MET A 1 -14.94 33.61 16.60
C MET A 1 -14.14 32.79 15.60
N VAL A 2 -12.80 32.84 15.66
CA VAL A 2 -11.91 31.98 14.85
C VAL A 2 -11.44 30.78 15.68
N ARG A 3 -11.49 29.57 15.09
CA ARG A 3 -11.11 28.31 15.76
C ARG A 3 -10.68 27.23 14.77
N ILE A 4 -10.10 26.14 15.28
CA ILE A 4 -9.86 24.92 14.50
C ILE A 4 -11.20 24.25 14.16
N ALA A 5 -11.32 23.75 12.93
CA ALA A 5 -12.46 22.98 12.47
C ALA A 5 -12.53 21.62 13.19
N THR A 6 -13.75 21.16 13.40
CA THR A 6 -14.08 19.87 14.01
C THR A 6 -14.93 19.06 13.05
N VAL A 7 -15.09 17.76 13.31
CA VAL A 7 -15.91 16.87 12.47
C VAL A 7 -17.35 17.37 12.32
N ASN A 8 -17.88 18.10 13.31
CA ASN A 8 -19.22 18.67 13.28
C ASN A 8 -19.37 19.81 12.26
N ASP A 9 -18.25 20.39 11.81
CA ASP A 9 -18.22 21.48 10.84
C ASP A 9 -18.33 21.00 9.38
N ALA A 10 -18.24 19.68 9.14
CA ALA A 10 -18.09 19.11 7.79
C ALA A 10 -19.20 19.51 6.81
N GLU A 11 -20.45 19.60 7.26
CA GLU A 11 -21.57 20.00 6.41
C GLU A 11 -21.48 21.47 6.00
N GLN A 12 -21.16 22.36 6.95
CA GLN A 12 -21.01 23.79 6.67
C GLN A 12 -19.74 24.07 5.83
N LEU A 13 -18.67 23.30 6.05
CA LEU A 13 -17.46 23.35 5.24
C LEU A 13 -17.70 22.89 3.81
N ASN A 14 -18.55 21.88 3.58
CA ASN A 14 -18.93 21.47 2.23
C ASN A 14 -19.58 22.63 1.46
N ILE A 15 -20.52 23.32 2.11
CA ILE A 15 -21.21 24.49 1.53
C ILE A 15 -20.19 25.61 1.20
N LEU A 16 -19.30 25.93 2.13
CA LEU A 16 -18.26 26.94 1.89
C LEU A 16 -17.31 26.54 0.76
N ASN A 17 -16.95 25.27 0.66
CA ASN A 17 -16.11 24.73 -0.39
C ASN A 17 -16.79 24.78 -1.76
N ASP A 18 -18.09 24.44 -1.84
CA ASP A 18 -18.92 24.60 -3.04
C ASP A 18 -18.98 26.05 -3.50
N GLU A 19 -19.14 27.01 -2.56
CA GLU A 19 -19.13 28.43 -2.88
C GLU A 19 -17.76 28.92 -3.38
N PHE A 20 -16.66 28.36 -2.86
CA PHE A 20 -15.30 28.75 -3.23
C PHE A 20 -14.88 28.20 -4.60
N ASN A 21 -15.16 26.92 -4.86
CA ASN A 21 -14.69 26.20 -6.04
C ASN A 21 -15.71 26.15 -7.21
N GLY A 22 -16.97 26.53 -6.97
CA GLY A 22 -18.11 26.14 -7.82
C GLY A 22 -18.50 24.68 -7.55
N GLU A 23 -19.76 24.26 -7.83
CA GLU A 23 -20.33 22.93 -7.49
C GLU A 23 -19.25 21.84 -7.35
N SER A 24 -18.94 21.44 -6.10
CA SER A 24 -17.72 20.69 -5.82
C SER A 24 -17.84 19.19 -6.17
N GLU A 25 -16.69 18.57 -6.42
CA GLU A 25 -16.56 17.13 -6.58
C GLU A 25 -16.41 16.38 -5.23
N THR A 26 -16.27 17.08 -4.10
CA THR A 26 -15.92 16.53 -2.79
C THR A 26 -17.16 16.15 -1.96
N SER A 27 -17.19 14.95 -1.38
CA SER A 27 -18.31 14.52 -0.52
C SER A 27 -18.14 14.99 0.93
N ILE A 28 -19.26 15.12 1.65
CA ILE A 28 -19.26 15.46 3.09
C ILE A 28 -18.46 14.42 3.90
N ASP A 29 -18.52 13.14 3.51
CA ASP A 29 -17.80 12.07 4.21
C ASP A 29 -16.29 12.18 4.03
N ASN A 30 -15.82 12.70 2.89
CA ASN A 30 -14.40 12.99 2.68
C ASN A 30 -13.91 14.13 3.57
N ILE A 31 -14.72 15.18 3.73
CA ILE A 31 -14.43 16.29 4.64
C ILE A 31 -14.35 15.77 6.08
N ARG A 32 -15.32 14.95 6.51
CA ARG A 32 -15.30 14.31 7.85
C ARG A 32 -14.03 13.48 8.05
N ASN A 33 -13.68 12.63 7.09
CA ASN A 33 -12.51 11.78 7.18
C ASN A 33 -11.21 12.59 7.21
N SER A 34 -11.10 13.65 6.41
CA SER A 34 -9.93 14.54 6.44
C SER A 34 -9.78 15.18 7.81
N LEU A 35 -10.85 15.76 8.35
CA LEU A 35 -10.85 16.41 9.67
C LEU A 35 -10.51 15.44 10.82
N MET A 36 -10.82 14.14 10.69
CA MET A 36 -10.51 13.14 11.71
C MET A 36 -9.08 12.58 11.60
N ASN A 37 -8.63 12.29 10.39
CA ASN A 37 -7.50 11.38 10.17
C ASN A 37 -6.34 12.03 9.42
N ASN A 38 -6.54 13.17 8.75
CA ASN A 38 -5.48 13.84 8.00
C ASN A 38 -4.58 14.66 8.94
N LYS A 39 -3.41 14.11 9.28
CA LYS A 39 -2.42 14.79 10.13
C LYS A 39 -1.56 15.82 9.38
N GLN A 40 -1.71 15.92 8.06
CA GLN A 40 -0.93 16.82 7.21
C GLN A 40 -1.72 18.06 6.80
N GLU A 41 -2.93 18.24 7.33
CA GLU A 41 -3.80 19.36 7.00
C GLU A 41 -4.42 19.94 8.28
N VAL A 42 -4.47 21.26 8.35
CA VAL A 42 -5.13 21.99 9.43
C VAL A 42 -6.14 22.93 8.80
N VAL A 43 -7.40 22.82 9.23
CA VAL A 43 -8.48 23.68 8.76
C VAL A 43 -8.89 24.62 9.89
N ILE A 44 -8.81 25.93 9.62
CA ILE A 44 -9.25 27.00 10.51
C ILE A 44 -10.57 27.54 9.97
N VAL A 45 -11.52 27.83 10.84
CA VAL A 45 -12.83 28.38 10.47
C VAL A 45 -13.13 29.66 11.23
N ALA A 46 -13.84 30.56 10.55
CA ALA A 46 -14.49 31.72 11.17
C ALA A 46 -15.98 31.43 11.35
N ASP A 47 -16.44 31.59 12.57
CA ASP A 47 -17.79 31.30 13.04
C ASP A 47 -18.47 32.60 13.50
N GLU A 48 -19.66 32.90 12.99
CA GLU A 48 -20.53 34.00 13.41
C GLU A 48 -21.93 33.45 13.66
N ASP A 49 -22.44 33.58 14.89
CA ASP A 49 -23.77 33.11 15.30
C ASP A 49 -24.06 31.63 14.92
N ASP A 50 -23.12 30.72 15.24
CA ASP A 50 -23.17 29.27 14.94
C ASP A 50 -23.15 28.93 13.43
N MET A 51 -22.78 29.90 12.58
CA MET A 51 -22.62 29.73 11.14
C MET A 51 -21.18 29.97 10.72
N LEU A 52 -20.62 29.04 9.95
CA LEU A 52 -19.33 29.23 9.32
C LEU A 52 -19.42 30.24 8.18
N VAL A 53 -18.59 31.27 8.26
CA VAL A 53 -18.53 32.39 7.32
C VAL A 53 -17.21 32.46 6.55
N GLY A 54 -16.25 31.62 6.88
CA GLY A 54 -14.98 31.49 6.18
C GLY A 54 -14.13 30.32 6.68
N PHE A 55 -13.12 29.97 5.90
CA PHE A 55 -12.13 28.96 6.25
C PHE A 55 -10.75 29.29 5.69
N VAL A 56 -9.73 28.69 6.31
CA VAL A 56 -8.33 28.65 5.83
C VAL A 56 -7.84 27.21 5.92
N CYS A 57 -7.30 26.70 4.82
CA CYS A 57 -6.65 25.39 4.77
C CYS A 57 -5.14 25.57 4.80
N VAL A 58 -4.47 24.82 5.68
CA VAL A 58 -3.01 24.80 5.81
C VAL A 58 -2.49 23.39 5.63
N GLN A 59 -1.64 23.20 4.63
CA GLN A 59 -0.95 21.95 4.40
C GLN A 59 0.40 21.96 5.13
N LEU A 60 0.64 20.96 5.99
CA LEU A 60 1.90 20.79 6.70
C LEU A 60 2.85 19.95 5.85
N LYS A 61 3.77 20.61 5.13
CA LYS A 61 4.83 19.93 4.39
C LYS A 61 6.01 19.64 5.34
N LYS A 62 6.64 18.48 5.17
CA LYS A 62 7.91 18.15 5.85
C LYS A 62 8.95 17.80 4.79
N SER A 63 10.12 18.43 4.87
CA SER A 63 11.26 18.09 4.02
C SER A 63 12.10 16.99 4.68
N PHE A 64 12.80 16.17 3.89
CA PHE A 64 13.80 15.25 4.44
C PHE A 64 15.04 16.00 4.95
N CYS A 65 15.32 17.17 4.37
CA CYS A 65 16.54 17.93 4.68
C CYS A 65 16.48 18.67 6.02
N TYR A 66 15.29 18.82 6.61
CA TYR A 66 15.06 19.56 7.86
C TYR A 66 14.02 18.84 8.72
N ASP A 67 14.21 18.81 10.03
CA ASP A 67 13.21 18.25 10.96
C ASP A 67 12.02 19.19 11.23
N GLU A 68 12.03 20.37 10.60
CA GLU A 68 11.01 21.41 10.69
C GLU A 68 9.92 21.25 9.62
N TYR A 69 8.73 21.74 9.93
CA TYR A 69 7.59 21.82 9.02
C TYR A 69 7.59 23.13 8.24
N MET A 70 7.02 23.07 7.04
CA MET A 70 6.77 24.21 6.17
C MET A 70 5.25 24.28 5.93
N PRO A 71 4.50 25.03 6.75
CA PRO A 71 3.07 25.20 6.56
C PRO A 71 2.81 26.02 5.30
N GLU A 72 2.03 25.48 4.37
CA GLU A 72 1.56 26.18 3.18
C GLU A 72 0.08 26.49 3.31
N ILE A 73 -0.29 27.76 3.18
CA ILE A 73 -1.69 28.17 3.09
C ILE A 73 -2.15 27.93 1.64
N THR A 74 -2.98 26.91 1.47
CA THR A 74 -3.45 26.46 0.16
C THR A 74 -4.72 27.18 -0.27
N GLU A 75 -5.61 27.45 0.67
CA GLU A 75 -6.93 28.04 0.41
C GLU A 75 -7.32 29.02 1.52
N VAL A 76 -7.91 30.16 1.11
CA VAL A 76 -8.46 31.17 2.01
C VAL A 76 -9.80 31.63 1.43
N TYR A 77 -10.88 31.40 2.15
CA TYR A 77 -12.21 31.83 1.74
C TYR A 77 -12.96 32.56 2.85
N VAL A 78 -13.63 33.65 2.48
CA VAL A 78 -14.59 34.37 3.31
C VAL A 78 -15.81 34.68 2.47
N LYS A 79 -17.00 34.34 2.99
CA LYS A 79 -18.28 34.62 2.36
C LYS A 79 -18.37 36.10 1.96
N PRO A 80 -18.86 36.44 0.75
CA PRO A 80 -18.90 37.82 0.26
C PRO A 80 -19.49 38.85 1.24
N ALA A 81 -20.57 38.50 1.94
CA ALA A 81 -21.25 39.38 2.92
C ALA A 81 -20.42 39.71 4.18
N TYR A 82 -19.38 38.92 4.45
CA TYR A 82 -18.51 39.02 5.62
C TYR A 82 -17.11 39.53 5.26
N ARG A 83 -16.83 39.80 3.98
CA ARG A 83 -15.58 40.39 3.53
C ARG A 83 -15.40 41.82 4.07
N LYS A 84 -14.15 42.28 4.10
CA LYS A 84 -13.74 43.61 4.63
C LYS A 84 -13.96 43.80 6.14
N ARG A 85 -14.24 42.73 6.89
CA ARG A 85 -14.34 42.73 8.36
C ARG A 85 -13.06 42.27 9.07
N GLY A 86 -11.99 41.98 8.33
CA GLY A 86 -10.71 41.50 8.88
C GLY A 86 -10.64 39.98 9.12
N LEU A 87 -11.71 39.23 8.88
CA LEU A 87 -11.78 37.78 9.16
C LEU A 87 -10.69 36.96 8.48
N ALA A 88 -10.33 37.27 7.22
CA ALA A 88 -9.24 36.57 6.54
C ALA A 88 -7.89 36.74 7.28
N SER A 89 -7.59 37.97 7.71
CA SER A 89 -6.38 38.24 8.50
C SER A 89 -6.43 37.53 9.84
N GLU A 90 -7.57 37.56 10.52
CA GLU A 90 -7.76 36.89 11.82
C GLU A 90 -7.57 35.36 11.70
N MET A 91 -8.13 34.73 10.68
CA MET A 91 -7.95 33.29 10.42
C MET A 91 -6.50 32.94 10.09
N ILE A 92 -5.82 33.71 9.25
CA ILE A 92 -4.41 33.45 8.89
C ILE A 92 -3.51 33.62 10.10
N THR A 93 -3.66 34.71 10.87
CA THR A 93 -2.87 34.92 12.10
C THR A 93 -3.14 33.83 13.13
N PHE A 94 -4.39 33.37 13.25
CA PHE A 94 -4.70 32.23 14.10
C PHE A 94 -4.02 30.95 13.60
N ALA A 95 -4.04 30.69 12.29
CA ALA A 95 -3.39 29.55 11.67
C ALA A 95 -1.87 29.55 11.93
N GLU A 96 -1.22 30.71 11.73
CA GLU A 96 0.20 30.90 12.02
C GLU A 96 0.50 30.61 13.49
N ALA A 97 -0.24 31.22 14.41
CA ALA A 97 -0.06 31.00 15.85
C ALA A 97 -0.28 29.54 16.26
N TYR A 98 -1.28 28.88 15.68
CA TYR A 98 -1.53 27.45 15.90
C TYR A 98 -0.36 26.60 15.39
N CYS A 99 0.10 26.82 14.17
CA CYS A 99 1.21 26.06 13.60
C CYS A 99 2.49 26.26 14.41
N SER A 100 2.84 27.51 14.75
CA SER A 100 4.03 27.85 15.55
C SER A 100 4.01 27.22 16.94
N LYS A 101 2.82 27.08 17.54
CA LYS A 101 2.67 26.47 18.87
C LYS A 101 2.80 24.95 18.86
N ASN A 102 2.36 24.30 17.79
CA ASN A 102 2.21 22.84 17.75
C ASN A 102 3.31 22.13 16.95
N TYR A 103 4.06 22.85 16.11
CA TYR A 103 5.07 22.27 15.22
C TYR A 103 6.35 23.11 15.19
N PRO A 104 7.54 22.50 15.10
CA PRO A 104 8.76 23.24 14.78
C PRO A 104 8.69 23.70 13.33
N LEU A 105 8.86 24.99 13.07
CA LEU A 105 8.63 25.58 11.74
C LEU A 105 9.89 26.17 11.13
N HIS A 106 10.03 25.99 9.82
CA HIS A 106 11.10 26.57 9.02
C HIS A 106 10.67 27.91 8.39
N GLN A 107 9.58 27.86 7.62
CA GLN A 107 9.00 29.02 6.94
C GLN A 107 7.52 28.77 6.66
N TYR A 108 6.77 29.85 6.42
CA TYR A 108 5.39 29.79 5.93
C TYR A 108 5.36 30.06 4.43
N GLU A 109 4.57 29.28 3.70
CA GLU A 109 4.33 29.46 2.27
C GLU A 109 2.87 29.84 2.03
N LEU A 110 2.62 30.63 0.99
CA LEU A 110 1.27 30.94 0.53
C LEU A 110 1.29 31.11 -0.98
N LEU A 111 0.33 30.49 -1.67
CA LEU A 111 0.17 30.65 -3.11
C LEU A 111 -1.06 31.52 -3.40
N THR A 112 -0.91 32.51 -4.29
CA THR A 112 -2.02 33.33 -4.76
C THR A 112 -1.86 33.71 -6.23
N GLY A 113 -2.98 33.91 -6.92
CA GLY A 113 -2.96 34.31 -8.32
C GLY A 113 -2.42 35.73 -8.50
N GLN A 114 -1.70 35.97 -9.60
CA GLN A 114 -1.13 37.29 -9.92
C GLN A 114 -2.20 38.40 -10.03
N GLU A 115 -3.44 38.04 -10.41
CA GLU A 115 -4.55 38.98 -10.52
C GLU A 115 -5.37 39.13 -9.23
N ASN A 116 -5.08 38.36 -8.17
CA ASN A 116 -5.81 38.42 -6.91
C ASN A 116 -5.30 39.53 -5.98
N LEU A 117 -5.39 40.78 -6.46
CA LEU A 117 -4.88 41.97 -5.77
C LEU A 117 -5.47 42.17 -4.36
N VAL A 118 -6.72 41.73 -4.15
CA VAL A 118 -7.39 41.82 -2.85
C VAL A 118 -6.72 40.92 -1.83
N ALA A 119 -6.44 39.66 -2.19
CA ALA A 119 -5.77 38.71 -1.31
C ALA A 119 -4.30 39.12 -1.09
N GLN A 120 -3.60 39.52 -2.14
CA GLN A 120 -2.21 40.03 -2.04
C GLN A 120 -2.10 41.20 -1.05
N THR A 121 -3.08 42.13 -1.03
CA THR A 121 -3.10 43.23 -0.06
C THR A 121 -3.20 42.74 1.39
N VAL A 122 -3.93 41.65 1.63
CA VAL A 122 -4.03 41.02 2.96
C VAL A 122 -2.72 40.34 3.31
N TYR A 123 -2.16 39.54 2.41
CA TYR A 123 -0.94 38.78 2.64
C TYR A 123 0.28 39.70 2.88
N ASN A 124 0.43 40.76 2.09
CA ASN A 124 1.48 41.76 2.27
C ASN A 124 1.40 42.44 3.64
N LYS A 125 0.19 42.68 4.17
CA LYS A 125 0.01 43.24 5.52
C LYS A 125 0.40 42.27 6.63
N LEU A 126 0.32 40.97 6.36
CA LEU A 126 0.71 39.90 7.29
C LEU A 126 2.21 39.56 7.19
N GLY A 127 2.94 40.18 6.27
CA GLY A 127 4.39 40.00 6.14
C GLY A 127 4.82 38.98 5.09
N TYR A 128 3.88 38.42 4.32
CA TYR A 128 4.21 37.62 3.14
C TYR A 128 4.77 38.54 2.05
N VAL A 129 5.83 38.09 1.39
CA VAL A 129 6.50 38.80 0.30
C VAL A 129 6.66 37.87 -0.90
N ASP A 130 6.65 38.44 -2.10
CA ASP A 130 7.00 37.72 -3.33
C ASP A 130 8.50 37.38 -3.31
N ASP A 131 8.84 36.10 -3.32
CA ASP A 131 10.21 35.59 -3.34
C ASP A 131 10.81 35.50 -4.76
N ASN A 132 10.02 35.85 -5.78
CA ASN A 132 10.32 35.72 -7.20
C ASN A 132 10.46 34.27 -7.70
N GLU A 133 9.90 33.29 -6.99
CA GLU A 133 9.83 31.92 -7.48
C GLU A 133 8.60 31.69 -8.39
N LEU A 134 8.79 30.91 -9.47
CA LEU A 134 7.72 30.56 -10.39
C LEU A 134 7.03 29.27 -9.96
N HIS A 135 5.79 29.37 -9.49
CA HIS A 135 4.96 28.18 -9.26
C HIS A 135 4.46 27.57 -10.58
N LEU A 136 4.94 26.36 -10.92
CA LEU A 136 4.50 25.58 -12.06
C LEU A 136 3.71 24.36 -11.60
N SER A 137 2.51 24.17 -12.13
CA SER A 137 1.68 22.98 -11.87
C SER A 137 1.46 22.17 -13.14
N LYS A 138 1.43 20.84 -13.00
CA LYS A 138 1.12 19.90 -14.09
C LYS A 138 -0.01 18.98 -13.63
N ARG A 139 -1.15 19.03 -14.32
CA ARG A 139 -2.22 18.04 -14.10
C ARG A 139 -1.75 16.68 -14.61
N VAL A 140 -2.06 15.62 -13.85
CA VAL A 140 -1.89 14.24 -14.33
C VAL A 140 -2.69 14.12 -15.63
N LYS A 141 -2.03 13.64 -16.70
CA LYS A 141 -2.67 13.53 -18.01
C LYS A 141 -3.71 12.41 -17.92
N THR A 142 -4.97 12.71 -18.19
CA THR A 142 -5.99 11.68 -18.43
C THR A 142 -6.09 11.46 -19.93
N GLU A 143 -5.85 10.23 -20.39
CA GLU A 143 -6.00 9.85 -21.79
C GLU A 143 -7.29 9.07 -22.00
N ARG A 144 -8.07 9.44 -23.02
CA ARG A 144 -9.30 8.74 -23.38
C ARG A 144 -9.00 7.64 -24.38
N VAL A 145 -9.46 6.42 -24.09
CA VAL A 145 -9.23 5.22 -24.90
C VAL A 145 -10.59 4.62 -25.28
N TYR A 146 -11.07 4.98 -26.48
CA TYR A 146 -12.38 4.53 -27.01
C TYR A 146 -12.26 3.41 -28.06
N THR A 147 -11.05 3.01 -28.41
CA THR A 147 -10.77 1.98 -29.41
C THR A 147 -9.67 1.03 -28.90
N ARG A 148 -9.48 -0.10 -29.58
CA ARG A 148 -8.37 -1.03 -29.33
C ARG A 148 -7.03 -0.50 -29.87
N SER A 149 -6.65 0.68 -29.37
CA SER A 149 -5.41 1.37 -29.71
C SER A 149 -4.17 0.62 -29.18
N ALA A 150 -2.97 1.08 -29.56
CA ALA A 150 -1.72 0.53 -29.02
C ALA A 150 -1.66 0.62 -27.48
N THR A 151 -2.22 1.68 -26.90
CA THR A 151 -2.36 1.84 -25.44
C THR A 151 -3.23 0.74 -24.84
N TYR A 152 -4.40 0.46 -25.43
CA TYR A 152 -5.27 -0.61 -24.96
C TYR A 152 -4.59 -1.98 -25.06
N GLN A 153 -3.92 -2.25 -26.19
CA GLN A 153 -3.18 -3.49 -26.41
C GLN A 153 -2.05 -3.68 -25.39
N LYS A 154 -1.43 -2.58 -24.89
CA LYS A 154 -0.46 -2.66 -23.77
C LYS A 154 -1.11 -3.31 -22.55
N PHE A 155 -2.33 -2.91 -22.18
CA PHE A 155 -3.02 -3.47 -21.02
C PHE A 155 -3.41 -4.95 -21.23
N GLU A 156 -3.86 -5.32 -22.44
CA GLU A 156 -4.15 -6.72 -22.76
C GLU A 156 -2.92 -7.63 -22.61
N VAL A 157 -1.75 -7.16 -23.07
CA VAL A 157 -0.52 -7.96 -22.94
C VAL A 157 0.03 -7.99 -21.52
N LEU A 158 -0.22 -6.97 -20.69
CA LEU A 158 0.12 -7.03 -19.27
C LEU A 158 -0.70 -8.12 -18.55
N LYS A 159 -1.96 -8.31 -18.93
CA LYS A 159 -2.80 -9.38 -18.37
C LYS A 159 -2.33 -10.78 -18.80
N THR A 160 -1.92 -10.93 -20.06
CA THR A 160 -1.76 -12.26 -20.68
C THR A 160 -0.32 -12.72 -20.90
N ASN A 161 0.67 -11.82 -20.85
CA ASN A 161 2.04 -12.14 -21.28
C ASN A 161 3.09 -11.75 -20.25
N ARG A 162 3.67 -12.77 -19.59
CA ARG A 162 4.80 -12.65 -18.65
C ARG A 162 5.95 -11.81 -19.21
N ASN A 163 6.42 -12.11 -20.43
CA ASN A 163 7.59 -11.42 -21.00
C ASN A 163 7.32 -9.91 -21.17
N LYS A 164 6.09 -9.53 -21.50
CA LYS A 164 5.70 -8.12 -21.61
C LYS A 164 5.63 -7.45 -20.25
N ARG A 165 5.04 -8.10 -19.24
CA ARG A 165 5.04 -7.60 -17.86
C ARG A 165 6.45 -7.26 -17.36
N TYR A 166 7.42 -8.16 -17.57
CA TYR A 166 8.80 -7.95 -17.13
C TYR A 166 9.55 -6.95 -18.01
N LYS A 167 9.28 -6.92 -19.32
CA LYS A 167 9.86 -5.91 -20.21
C LYS A 167 9.43 -4.50 -19.81
N TYR A 168 8.18 -4.32 -19.39
CA TYR A 168 7.67 -3.03 -18.93
C TYR A 168 7.96 -2.76 -17.45
N GLY A 169 8.25 -3.80 -16.66
CA GLY A 169 8.35 -3.69 -15.20
C GLY A 169 7.01 -3.33 -14.56
N GLU A 170 5.90 -3.79 -15.14
CA GLU A 170 4.54 -3.40 -14.78
C GLU A 170 3.62 -4.63 -14.76
N PHE A 171 2.59 -4.61 -13.91
CA PHE A 171 1.58 -5.65 -13.87
C PHE A 171 0.19 -5.12 -13.53
N PHE A 172 -0.82 -5.93 -13.81
CA PHE A 172 -2.22 -5.54 -13.68
C PHE A 172 -2.76 -5.90 -12.30
N VAL A 173 -3.52 -4.99 -11.70
CA VAL A 173 -4.15 -5.16 -10.39
C VAL A 173 -5.63 -4.78 -10.49
N GLU A 174 -6.47 -5.68 -10.01
CA GLU A 174 -7.92 -5.49 -9.98
C GLU A 174 -8.48 -5.64 -8.56
N GLY A 175 -9.44 -4.78 -8.20
CA GLY A 175 -10.25 -4.91 -7.01
C GLY A 175 -9.87 -3.96 -5.88
N VAL A 176 -10.88 -3.48 -5.16
CA VAL A 176 -10.78 -2.47 -4.10
C VAL A 176 -9.70 -2.81 -3.07
N ARG A 177 -9.74 -4.02 -2.51
CA ARG A 177 -8.80 -4.45 -1.47
C ARG A 177 -7.35 -4.54 -1.97
N ASN A 178 -7.15 -5.01 -3.20
CA ASN A 178 -5.83 -5.08 -3.81
C ASN A 178 -5.25 -3.68 -4.04
N ILE A 179 -6.05 -2.77 -4.59
CA ILE A 179 -5.63 -1.39 -4.84
C ILE A 179 -5.35 -0.65 -3.53
N ASN A 180 -6.20 -0.82 -2.52
CA ASN A 180 -5.97 -0.23 -1.19
C ASN A 180 -4.66 -0.73 -0.58
N ASN A 181 -4.44 -2.04 -0.53
CA ASN A 181 -3.21 -2.60 0.03
C ASN A 181 -1.97 -2.20 -0.78
N ALA A 182 -2.06 -2.09 -2.11
CA ALA A 182 -0.96 -1.60 -2.94
C ALA A 182 -0.55 -0.18 -2.53
N VAL A 183 -1.52 0.73 -2.38
CA VAL A 183 -1.28 2.11 -1.96
C VAL A 183 -0.75 2.19 -0.53
N GLU A 184 -1.38 1.49 0.41
CA GLU A 184 -1.01 1.50 1.83
C GLU A 184 0.39 0.94 2.08
N ASN A 185 0.84 -0.04 1.28
CA ASN A 185 2.17 -0.64 1.38
C ASN A 185 3.21 0.00 0.44
N GLY A 186 2.93 1.20 -0.07
CA GLY A 186 3.88 2.00 -0.84
C GLY A 186 4.30 1.39 -2.17
N TRP A 187 3.37 0.73 -2.89
CA TRP A 187 3.60 0.33 -4.27
C TRP A 187 3.34 1.50 -5.23
N GLU A 188 4.20 1.66 -6.23
CA GLU A 188 4.04 2.71 -7.24
C GLU A 188 2.91 2.35 -8.20
N ILE A 189 1.79 3.08 -8.10
CA ILE A 189 0.70 2.98 -9.08
C ILE A 189 1.08 3.82 -10.30
N VAL A 190 1.32 3.14 -11.42
CA VAL A 190 1.72 3.80 -12.69
C VAL A 190 0.52 4.49 -13.32
N SER A 191 -0.62 3.78 -13.34
CA SER A 191 -1.86 4.26 -13.97
C SER A 191 -3.09 3.64 -13.35
N PHE A 192 -4.17 4.40 -13.27
CA PHE A 192 -5.52 3.86 -13.12
C PHE A 192 -6.24 3.76 -14.47
N LEU A 193 -7.09 2.75 -14.61
CA LEU A 193 -8.02 2.59 -15.71
C LEU A 193 -9.44 2.53 -15.16
N TYR A 194 -10.35 3.29 -15.74
CA TYR A 194 -11.74 3.36 -15.32
C TYR A 194 -12.65 3.66 -16.51
N ASP A 195 -13.96 3.47 -16.33
CA ASP A 195 -14.95 3.79 -17.36
C ASP A 195 -15.19 5.30 -17.36
N GLY A 196 -14.86 5.97 -18.46
CA GLY A 196 -14.94 7.42 -18.59
C GLY A 196 -16.38 7.96 -18.67
N ASP A 197 -17.35 7.11 -19.00
CA ASP A 197 -18.74 7.50 -19.21
C ASP A 197 -19.64 7.12 -18.02
N ARG A 198 -19.09 6.44 -17.01
CA ARG A 198 -19.80 6.00 -15.80
C ARG A 198 -19.48 6.92 -14.61
N LYS A 199 -20.51 7.25 -13.82
CA LYS A 199 -20.31 7.92 -12.53
C LYS A 199 -19.55 6.98 -11.58
N LEU A 200 -18.37 7.41 -11.15
CA LEU A 200 -17.52 6.68 -10.22
C LEU A 200 -18.02 6.80 -8.79
N SER A 201 -17.83 5.74 -7.99
CA SER A 201 -18.01 5.80 -6.54
C SER A 201 -17.03 6.76 -5.87
N ASP A 202 -17.36 7.20 -4.65
CA ASP A 202 -16.50 8.08 -3.84
C ASP A 202 -15.11 7.46 -3.66
N TRP A 203 -15.05 6.17 -3.34
CA TRP A 203 -13.80 5.42 -3.23
C TRP A 203 -12.92 5.56 -4.49
N ALA A 204 -13.48 5.39 -5.69
CA ALA A 204 -12.70 5.48 -6.93
C ALA A 204 -12.24 6.92 -7.21
N ARG A 205 -13.09 7.92 -6.95
CA ARG A 205 -12.75 9.34 -7.09
C ARG A 205 -11.63 9.73 -6.13
N ASP A 206 -11.71 9.29 -4.88
CA ASP A 206 -10.71 9.54 -3.86
C ASP A 206 -9.36 8.95 -4.23
N LYS A 207 -9.35 7.72 -4.78
CA LYS A 207 -8.10 7.10 -5.24
C LYS A 207 -7.49 7.85 -6.43
N LEU A 208 -8.31 8.28 -7.39
CA LEU A 208 -7.84 9.08 -8.53
C LEU A 208 -7.27 10.44 -8.09
N ALA A 209 -7.84 11.05 -7.04
CA ALA A 209 -7.39 12.34 -6.51
C ALA A 209 -6.16 12.22 -5.60
N ALA A 210 -6.13 11.22 -4.71
CA ALA A 210 -5.10 11.10 -3.67
C ALA A 210 -3.81 10.42 -4.15
N VAL A 211 -3.88 9.52 -5.13
CA VAL A 211 -2.73 8.73 -5.57
C VAL A 211 -2.10 9.34 -6.81
N ARG A 212 -0.83 9.75 -6.69
CA ARG A 212 -0.05 10.27 -7.81
C ARG A 212 0.26 9.14 -8.79
N THR A 213 -0.16 9.31 -10.05
CA THR A 213 0.15 8.41 -11.16
C THR A 213 0.83 9.18 -12.30
N GLN A 214 1.42 8.47 -13.25
CA GLN A 214 2.05 9.10 -14.41
C GLN A 214 0.99 9.59 -15.42
N VAL A 215 -0.04 8.78 -15.61
CA VAL A 215 -1.16 8.98 -16.54
C VAL A 215 -2.31 8.08 -16.09
N ASN A 216 -3.54 8.58 -16.17
CA ASN A 216 -4.74 7.78 -15.95
C ASN A 216 -5.50 7.61 -17.27
N TYR A 217 -6.25 6.52 -17.40
CA TYR A 217 -6.93 6.16 -18.65
C TYR A 217 -8.43 6.02 -18.44
N ALA A 218 -9.19 6.87 -19.11
CA ALA A 218 -10.65 6.77 -19.20
C ALA A 218 -10.99 5.91 -20.43
N LEU A 219 -11.44 4.68 -20.18
CA LEU A 219 -11.79 3.70 -21.20
C LEU A 219 -13.29 3.72 -21.48
N ARG A 220 -13.69 3.22 -22.64
CA ARG A 220 -15.08 2.82 -22.88
C ARG A 220 -15.41 1.59 -22.03
N GLY A 221 -16.64 1.50 -21.51
CA GLY A 221 -17.04 0.41 -20.60
C GLY A 221 -16.82 -1.02 -21.12
N ASP A 222 -17.01 -1.27 -22.43
CA ASP A 222 -16.75 -2.59 -23.04
C ASP A 222 -15.26 -2.96 -23.07
N LEU A 223 -14.38 -1.98 -23.25
CA LEU A 223 -12.92 -2.16 -23.21
C LEU A 223 -12.47 -2.42 -21.78
N LEU A 224 -13.01 -1.69 -20.79
CA LEU A 224 -12.71 -1.95 -19.39
C LEU A 224 -13.19 -3.35 -18.97
N ALA A 225 -14.41 -3.74 -19.38
CA ALA A 225 -14.98 -5.04 -19.10
C ALA A 225 -14.16 -6.20 -19.70
N ALA A 226 -13.59 -6.00 -20.89
CA ALA A 226 -12.68 -6.98 -21.49
C ALA A 226 -11.34 -7.14 -20.74
N LEU A 227 -10.89 -6.08 -20.06
CA LEU A 227 -9.69 -6.13 -19.20
C LEU A 227 -9.99 -6.73 -17.82
N SER A 228 -11.20 -6.56 -17.29
CA SER A 228 -11.64 -7.17 -16.03
C SER A 228 -11.57 -8.70 -16.06
N GLY A 229 -11.16 -9.31 -14.96
CA GLY A 229 -11.24 -10.76 -14.74
C GLY A 229 -12.56 -11.21 -14.10
N LYS A 230 -13.42 -10.27 -13.71
CA LYS A 230 -14.66 -10.51 -12.97
C LYS A 230 -15.91 -10.39 -13.83
N ALA A 231 -16.96 -11.12 -13.45
CA ALA A 231 -18.30 -11.00 -14.03
C ALA A 231 -18.85 -9.57 -13.86
N ASP A 232 -18.76 -9.05 -12.64
CA ASP A 232 -19.00 -7.63 -12.36
C ASP A 232 -17.68 -6.87 -12.49
N THR A 233 -17.59 -6.06 -13.56
CA THR A 233 -16.38 -5.29 -13.87
C THR A 233 -16.06 -4.31 -12.74
N SER A 234 -14.83 -4.39 -12.21
CA SER A 234 -14.38 -3.45 -11.18
C SER A 234 -14.36 -2.01 -11.73
N GLU A 235 -14.81 -1.05 -10.94
CA GLU A 235 -14.88 0.36 -11.36
C GLU A 235 -13.50 0.96 -11.65
N LEU A 236 -12.47 0.46 -10.95
CA LEU A 236 -11.09 0.89 -11.07
C LEU A 236 -10.18 -0.33 -11.23
N LEU A 237 -9.31 -0.27 -12.22
CA LEU A 237 -8.20 -1.19 -12.45
C LEU A 237 -6.90 -0.38 -12.33
N ALA A 238 -5.81 -1.02 -11.95
CA ALA A 238 -4.51 -0.36 -11.78
C ALA A 238 -3.40 -1.08 -12.54
N VAL A 239 -2.47 -0.31 -13.08
CA VAL A 239 -1.15 -0.79 -13.49
C VAL A 239 -0.17 -0.39 -12.40
N VAL A 240 0.52 -1.39 -11.85
CA VAL A 240 1.44 -1.22 -10.73
C VAL A 240 2.84 -1.59 -11.18
N LYS A 241 3.84 -0.83 -10.74
CA LYS A 241 5.24 -1.12 -11.03
C LYS A 241 5.72 -2.33 -10.24
N MET A 242 6.45 -3.21 -10.91
CA MET A 242 7.14 -4.32 -10.26
C MET A 242 8.25 -3.79 -9.36
N ARG A 243 8.51 -4.52 -8.27
CA ARG A 243 9.70 -4.31 -7.46
C ARG A 243 10.80 -5.28 -7.89
N ASP A 244 12.05 -4.85 -7.76
CA ASP A 244 13.23 -5.62 -8.17
C ASP A 244 13.40 -6.88 -7.32
N ASP A 245 13.89 -7.97 -7.92
CA ASP A 245 14.14 -9.24 -7.22
C ASP A 245 15.39 -9.17 -6.31
N ASP A 246 15.30 -8.36 -5.26
CA ASP A 246 16.35 -8.16 -4.26
C ASP A 246 15.87 -8.61 -2.87
N PHE A 247 16.56 -9.60 -2.29
CA PHE A 247 16.28 -10.13 -0.95
C PHE A 247 16.48 -9.09 0.16
N SER A 248 17.32 -8.08 -0.04
CA SER A 248 17.55 -7.01 0.95
C SER A 248 16.27 -6.22 1.29
N ARG A 249 15.26 -6.29 0.40
CA ARG A 249 13.93 -5.70 0.58
C ARG A 249 13.08 -6.39 1.64
N ILE A 250 13.47 -7.57 2.11
CA ILE A 250 12.72 -8.33 3.12
C ILE A 250 13.22 -7.90 4.51
N PRO A 251 12.41 -7.15 5.29
CA PRO A 251 12.82 -6.73 6.62
C PRO A 251 12.75 -7.94 7.56
N LEU A 252 13.91 -8.46 7.92
CA LEU A 252 14.01 -9.61 8.82
C LEU A 252 14.08 -9.14 10.29
N SER A 253 13.29 -9.79 11.14
CA SER A 253 13.32 -9.61 12.60
C SER A 253 14.55 -10.31 13.22
N GLU A 254 14.73 -10.20 14.54
CA GLU A 254 15.76 -10.94 15.28
C GLU A 254 15.51 -12.45 15.29
N ASN A 255 14.28 -12.88 15.05
CA ASN A 255 13.89 -14.29 15.00
C ASN A 255 13.05 -14.59 13.73
N PRO A 256 13.66 -14.53 12.54
CA PRO A 256 12.91 -14.56 11.30
C PRO A 256 12.21 -15.89 11.05
N LEU A 257 11.01 -15.82 10.48
CA LEU A 257 10.38 -16.95 9.79
C LEU A 257 10.23 -16.57 8.31
N ILE A 258 10.98 -17.25 7.44
CA ILE A 258 10.92 -17.05 5.98
C ILE A 258 10.57 -18.34 5.27
N ALA A 259 10.02 -18.23 4.07
CA ALA A 259 9.66 -19.38 3.24
C ALA A 259 10.34 -19.33 1.88
N LEU A 260 10.64 -20.50 1.34
CA LEU A 260 11.03 -20.68 -0.05
C LEU A 260 10.07 -21.66 -0.71
N PHE A 261 9.53 -21.30 -1.87
CA PHE A 261 8.69 -22.17 -2.68
C PHE A 261 9.41 -22.54 -3.98
N ASP A 262 9.78 -23.81 -4.07
CA ASP A 262 10.57 -24.39 -5.15
C ASP A 262 9.67 -24.76 -6.34
N ARG A 263 9.82 -24.02 -7.45
CA ARG A 263 9.07 -24.21 -8.72
C ARG A 263 7.55 -24.26 -8.51
N PRO A 264 6.88 -23.17 -8.09
CA PRO A 264 5.42 -23.16 -7.98
C PRO A 264 4.78 -23.44 -9.35
N SER A 265 3.86 -24.40 -9.48
CA SER A 265 3.22 -24.71 -10.77
C SER A 265 1.75 -24.25 -10.86
N ASN A 266 1.15 -23.76 -9.77
CA ASN A 266 -0.24 -23.34 -9.73
C ASN A 266 -0.41 -21.91 -9.16
N HIS A 267 -1.15 -21.06 -9.88
CA HIS A 267 -1.41 -19.66 -9.47
C HIS A 267 -2.13 -19.55 -8.13
N GLY A 268 -3.17 -20.38 -7.92
CA GLY A 268 -3.97 -20.37 -6.70
C GLY A 268 -3.21 -20.86 -5.48
N ASN A 269 -2.34 -21.86 -5.62
CA ASN A 269 -1.48 -22.32 -4.53
C ASN A 269 -0.47 -21.24 -4.13
N LEU A 270 0.19 -20.60 -5.10
CA LEU A 270 1.11 -19.50 -4.82
C LEU A 270 0.39 -18.35 -4.10
N GLY A 271 -0.80 -17.95 -4.59
CA GLY A 271 -1.58 -16.90 -3.95
C GLY A 271 -2.05 -17.25 -2.54
N THR A 272 -2.43 -18.51 -2.32
CA THR A 272 -2.80 -19.01 -0.99
C THR A 272 -1.61 -19.02 -0.03
N ILE A 273 -0.41 -19.42 -0.50
CA ILE A 273 0.81 -19.37 0.33
C ILE A 273 1.17 -17.94 0.70
N LEU A 274 1.14 -16.99 -0.26
CA LEU A 274 1.35 -15.56 0.01
C LEU A 274 0.38 -15.04 1.08
N ARG A 275 -0.90 -15.40 0.96
CA ARG A 275 -1.91 -15.04 1.95
C ARG A 275 -1.65 -15.66 3.32
N SER A 276 -1.23 -16.92 3.36
CA SER A 276 -0.87 -17.58 4.62
C SER A 276 0.39 -16.99 5.24
N CYS A 277 1.36 -16.56 4.42
CA CYS A 277 2.53 -15.83 4.90
C CYS A 277 2.11 -14.54 5.62
N ASP A 278 1.23 -13.75 5.00
CA ASP A 278 0.71 -12.49 5.57
C ASP A 278 -0.02 -12.76 6.89
N ALA A 279 -0.96 -13.71 6.88
CA ALA A 279 -1.80 -14.02 8.03
C ALA A 279 -1.05 -14.65 9.21
N LEU A 280 0.09 -15.30 8.97
CA LEU A 280 0.86 -16.05 9.98
C LEU A 280 2.23 -15.43 10.26
N GLY A 281 2.48 -14.21 9.80
CA GLY A 281 3.71 -13.47 10.11
C GLY A 281 4.98 -14.10 9.54
N VAL A 282 4.89 -14.74 8.35
CA VAL A 282 6.07 -15.12 7.58
C VAL A 282 6.60 -13.87 6.89
N GLU A 283 7.83 -13.50 7.21
CA GLU A 283 8.42 -12.20 6.90
C GLU A 283 8.77 -12.04 5.40
N GLY A 284 8.93 -13.15 4.69
CA GLY A 284 9.20 -13.12 3.25
C GLY A 284 9.07 -14.47 2.55
N LEU A 285 8.77 -14.41 1.25
CA LEU A 285 8.66 -15.58 0.37
C LEU A 285 9.67 -15.50 -0.77
N ILE A 286 10.51 -16.51 -0.89
CA ILE A 286 11.44 -16.68 -2.01
C ILE A 286 10.85 -17.69 -3.00
N LEU A 287 10.83 -17.34 -4.29
CA LEU A 287 10.42 -18.25 -5.35
C LEU A 287 11.63 -18.67 -6.17
N THR A 288 11.80 -19.97 -6.40
CA THR A 288 12.94 -20.49 -7.16
C THR A 288 12.54 -21.28 -8.39
N GLY A 289 13.44 -21.31 -9.37
CA GLY A 289 13.27 -22.09 -10.59
C GLY A 289 12.17 -21.59 -11.53
N HIS A 290 11.80 -22.43 -12.50
CA HIS A 290 10.77 -22.13 -13.48
C HIS A 290 9.40 -22.54 -12.95
N GLY A 291 8.59 -21.54 -12.62
CA GLY A 291 7.21 -21.71 -12.15
C GLY A 291 6.27 -20.65 -12.72
N VAL A 292 5.06 -20.63 -12.17
CA VAL A 292 4.06 -19.59 -12.42
C VAL A 292 4.62 -18.22 -12.11
N ASP A 293 4.13 -17.22 -12.84
CA ASP A 293 4.61 -15.86 -12.67
C ASP A 293 4.03 -15.23 -11.39
N LEU A 294 4.89 -14.71 -10.53
CA LEU A 294 4.51 -14.00 -9.30
C LEU A 294 3.54 -12.85 -9.57
N TYR A 295 3.76 -12.10 -10.65
CA TYR A 295 2.95 -10.93 -11.03
C TYR A 295 1.80 -11.28 -11.99
N ASP A 296 1.44 -12.56 -12.09
CA ASP A 296 0.27 -12.95 -12.85
C ASP A 296 -1.02 -12.46 -12.17
N PRO A 297 -1.99 -11.89 -12.92
CA PRO A 297 -3.26 -11.42 -12.35
C PRO A 297 -4.00 -12.50 -11.53
N ASP A 298 -3.89 -13.77 -11.89
CA ASP A 298 -4.53 -14.87 -11.15
C ASP A 298 -3.86 -15.12 -9.79
N VAL A 299 -2.53 -14.89 -9.69
CA VAL A 299 -1.81 -14.93 -8.41
C VAL A 299 -2.21 -13.74 -7.56
N VAL A 300 -2.15 -12.52 -8.11
CA VAL A 300 -2.46 -11.29 -7.38
C VAL A 300 -3.90 -11.34 -6.84
N SER A 301 -4.86 -11.73 -7.67
CA SER A 301 -6.27 -11.82 -7.29
C SER A 301 -6.53 -12.88 -6.22
N SER A 302 -5.89 -14.05 -6.29
CA SER A 302 -6.06 -15.12 -5.30
C SER A 302 -5.49 -14.79 -3.92
N THR A 303 -4.58 -13.81 -3.81
CA THR A 303 -4.07 -13.35 -2.50
C THR A 303 -5.08 -12.55 -1.67
N MET A 304 -6.12 -11.98 -2.30
CA MET A 304 -7.08 -11.07 -1.66
C MET A 304 -6.41 -9.89 -0.93
N GLY A 305 -5.35 -9.34 -1.51
CA GLY A 305 -4.65 -8.14 -1.04
C GLY A 305 -3.32 -8.41 -0.35
N SER A 306 -3.09 -9.64 0.12
CA SER A 306 -1.86 -10.02 0.84
C SER A 306 -0.60 -9.96 -0.02
N PHE A 307 -0.75 -9.98 -1.36
CA PHE A 307 0.35 -9.78 -2.31
C PHE A 307 1.18 -8.53 -2.02
N PHE A 308 0.53 -7.45 -1.58
CA PHE A 308 1.18 -6.16 -1.37
C PHE A 308 1.81 -6.00 0.01
N CYS A 309 1.46 -6.90 0.95
CA CYS A 309 1.87 -6.85 2.36
C CYS A 309 3.16 -7.66 2.60
N VAL A 310 3.29 -8.84 1.98
CA VAL A 310 4.44 -9.73 2.18
C VAL A 310 5.45 -9.56 1.06
N PRO A 311 6.72 -9.22 1.36
CA PRO A 311 7.78 -9.22 0.37
C PRO A 311 7.98 -10.60 -0.25
N ALA A 312 7.74 -10.68 -1.56
CA ALA A 312 8.06 -11.85 -2.36
C ALA A 312 9.13 -11.52 -3.40
N VAL A 313 10.15 -12.38 -3.50
CA VAL A 313 11.29 -12.20 -4.41
C VAL A 313 11.57 -13.49 -5.18
N ARG A 314 12.00 -13.37 -6.43
CA ARG A 314 12.43 -14.53 -7.23
C ARG A 314 13.94 -14.65 -7.17
N MET A 315 14.44 -15.87 -7.03
CA MET A 315 15.86 -16.20 -7.16
C MET A 315 16.00 -17.32 -8.18
N SER A 316 16.57 -16.99 -9.34
CA SER A 316 16.63 -17.89 -10.50
C SER A 316 17.69 -18.98 -10.38
N ASP A 317 18.79 -18.69 -9.71
CA ASP A 317 19.94 -19.59 -9.56
C ASP A 317 20.04 -20.16 -8.15
N ASN A 318 20.42 -21.44 -8.07
CA ASN A 318 20.54 -22.12 -6.79
C ASN A 318 21.74 -21.61 -5.97
N ASP A 319 22.80 -21.13 -6.63
CA ASP A 319 24.02 -20.66 -5.95
C ASP A 319 23.73 -19.42 -5.10
N SER A 320 22.97 -18.46 -5.61
CA SER A 320 22.51 -17.30 -4.84
C SER A 320 21.62 -17.71 -3.67
N VAL A 321 20.77 -18.72 -3.84
CA VAL A 321 19.94 -19.24 -2.74
C VAL A 321 20.81 -19.89 -1.66
N PHE A 322 21.85 -20.64 -2.03
CA PHE A 322 22.76 -21.25 -1.06
C PHE A 322 23.64 -20.22 -0.35
N ALA A 323 24.13 -19.22 -1.09
CA ALA A 323 24.86 -18.09 -0.51
C ALA A 323 23.98 -17.32 0.48
N LEU A 324 22.69 -17.12 0.16
CA LEU A 324 21.72 -16.53 1.07
C LEU A 324 21.55 -17.38 2.34
N ILE A 325 21.38 -18.69 2.20
CA ILE A 325 21.27 -19.60 3.35
C ILE A 325 22.52 -19.52 4.24
N ASP A 326 23.72 -19.48 3.66
CA ASP A 326 24.97 -19.32 4.42
C ASP A 326 25.04 -17.97 5.14
N ALA A 327 24.67 -16.89 4.46
CA ALA A 327 24.62 -15.56 5.05
C ALA A 327 23.64 -15.49 6.23
N LEU A 328 22.47 -16.12 6.12
CA LEU A 328 21.48 -16.19 7.20
C LEU A 328 21.97 -17.04 8.37
N LYS A 329 22.65 -18.17 8.11
CA LYS A 329 23.28 -18.99 9.14
C LYS A 329 24.39 -18.26 9.88
N ALA A 330 25.16 -17.42 9.18
CA ALA A 330 26.19 -16.58 9.79
C ALA A 330 25.59 -15.43 10.62
N ARG A 331 24.49 -14.84 10.15
CA ARG A 331 23.82 -13.70 10.81
C ARG A 331 23.02 -14.10 12.05
N TYR A 332 22.32 -15.24 12.01
CA TYR A 332 21.38 -15.65 13.05
C TYR A 332 21.87 -16.93 13.76
N PRO A 333 22.29 -16.85 15.03
CA PRO A 333 22.66 -18.02 15.81
C PRO A 333 21.52 -19.04 15.87
N GLY A 334 21.80 -20.29 15.51
CA GLY A 334 20.81 -21.36 15.52
C GLY A 334 19.80 -21.32 14.38
N PHE A 335 20.03 -20.52 13.34
CA PHE A 335 19.24 -20.53 12.12
C PHE A 335 19.17 -21.92 11.51
N GLN A 336 17.96 -22.37 11.20
CA GLN A 336 17.72 -23.69 10.62
C GLN A 336 16.99 -23.60 9.28
N VAL A 337 17.33 -24.52 8.40
CA VAL A 337 16.62 -24.76 7.14
C VAL A 337 15.78 -26.03 7.29
N VAL A 338 14.46 -25.90 7.19
CA VAL A 338 13.52 -27.00 7.34
C VAL A 338 12.91 -27.34 5.98
N GLY A 339 13.29 -28.48 5.44
CA GLY A 339 12.74 -28.99 4.19
C GLY A 339 11.47 -29.79 4.41
N THR A 340 10.51 -29.65 3.50
CA THR A 340 9.23 -30.37 3.58
C THR A 340 9.25 -31.67 2.78
N THR A 341 8.66 -32.73 3.33
CA THR A 341 8.58 -34.03 2.65
C THR A 341 7.34 -34.82 3.05
N ALA A 342 6.83 -35.64 2.13
CA ALA A 342 5.74 -36.58 2.41
C ALA A 342 6.27 -37.92 2.99
N HIS A 343 7.58 -38.11 3.01
CA HIS A 343 8.19 -39.28 3.64
C HIS A 343 8.17 -39.13 5.17
N HIS A 344 8.13 -40.26 5.88
CA HIS A 344 8.04 -40.30 7.35
C HIS A 344 9.39 -39.92 7.96
N GLU A 345 9.63 -38.61 8.06
CA GLU A 345 10.76 -37.99 8.75
C GLU A 345 10.28 -37.43 10.10
N LYS A 346 10.97 -36.41 10.62
CA LYS A 346 10.59 -35.72 11.86
C LYS A 346 9.21 -35.07 11.71
N THR A 347 8.31 -35.29 12.67
CA THR A 347 6.99 -34.66 12.65
C THR A 347 7.10 -33.18 13.00
N LEU A 348 6.19 -32.34 12.47
CA LEU A 348 6.22 -30.89 12.72
C LEU A 348 6.27 -30.52 14.20
N SER A 349 5.58 -31.25 15.06
CA SER A 349 5.57 -31.02 16.51
C SER A 349 6.91 -31.28 17.20
N GLU A 350 7.83 -32.02 16.56
CA GLU A 350 9.15 -32.32 17.09
C GLU A 350 10.22 -31.34 16.58
N VAL A 351 9.91 -30.54 15.56
CA VAL A 351 10.78 -29.47 15.06
C VAL A 351 10.61 -28.25 15.97
N ASP A 352 11.71 -27.66 16.41
CA ASP A 352 11.70 -26.48 17.29
C ASP A 352 11.68 -25.21 16.44
N PHE A 353 10.49 -24.70 16.15
CA PHE A 353 10.26 -23.48 15.38
C PHE A 353 10.41 -22.19 16.20
N THR A 354 10.81 -22.27 17.48
CA THR A 354 11.14 -21.08 18.27
C THR A 354 12.44 -20.42 17.78
N LYS A 355 13.21 -21.11 16.94
CA LYS A 355 14.43 -20.61 16.31
C LYS A 355 14.19 -19.84 15.01
N PRO A 356 15.16 -19.01 14.58
CA PRO A 356 15.19 -18.44 13.23
C PRO A 356 15.10 -19.55 12.19
N THR A 357 14.12 -19.49 11.28
CA THR A 357 13.79 -20.62 10.42
C THR A 357 13.51 -20.21 8.97
N MET A 358 14.07 -20.96 8.03
CA MET A 358 13.65 -20.97 6.63
C MET A 358 12.95 -22.27 6.28
N LEU A 359 11.68 -22.19 5.87
CA LEU A 359 10.88 -23.35 5.45
C LEU A 359 10.96 -23.54 3.93
N LEU A 360 11.37 -24.72 3.46
CA LEU A 360 11.45 -25.05 2.04
C LEU A 360 10.24 -25.89 1.59
N ILE A 361 9.38 -25.27 0.81
CA ILE A 361 8.15 -25.84 0.26
C ILE A 361 8.44 -26.36 -1.15
N GLY A 362 8.14 -27.63 -1.40
CA GLY A 362 8.35 -28.27 -2.70
C GLY A 362 7.24 -27.99 -3.71
N ASN A 363 7.50 -28.30 -4.98
CA ASN A 363 6.50 -28.28 -6.04
C ASN A 363 5.33 -29.24 -5.73
N GLU A 364 4.14 -28.90 -6.20
CA GLU A 364 2.89 -29.66 -6.05
C GLU A 364 2.99 -31.15 -6.42
N THR A 365 3.69 -31.45 -7.50
CA THR A 365 3.75 -32.80 -8.10
C THR A 365 5.11 -33.46 -7.86
N GLU A 366 6.18 -32.68 -8.03
CA GLU A 366 7.56 -33.20 -7.94
C GLU A 366 8.12 -33.16 -6.52
N GLY A 367 7.49 -32.42 -5.62
CA GLY A 367 8.01 -32.13 -4.30
C GLY A 367 9.28 -31.29 -4.34
N LEU A 368 9.98 -31.27 -3.21
CA LEU A 368 11.20 -30.48 -3.03
C LEU A 368 12.37 -31.11 -3.81
N ARG A 369 13.10 -30.32 -4.59
CA ARG A 369 14.28 -30.81 -5.32
C ARG A 369 15.31 -31.40 -4.34
N ARG A 370 16.04 -32.43 -4.79
CA ARG A 370 17.05 -33.14 -3.99
C ARG A 370 18.12 -32.18 -3.42
N ILE A 371 18.55 -31.20 -4.19
CA ILE A 371 19.55 -30.22 -3.76
C ILE A 371 19.09 -29.39 -2.53
N TYR A 372 17.79 -29.08 -2.45
CA TYR A 372 17.20 -28.39 -1.30
C TYR A 372 17.01 -29.34 -0.10
N LYS A 373 16.69 -30.61 -0.34
CA LYS A 373 16.65 -31.63 0.72
C LYS A 373 18.02 -31.82 1.37
N GLU A 374 19.08 -31.94 0.57
CA GLU A 374 20.46 -32.09 1.04
C GLU A 374 20.97 -30.84 1.76
N ARG A 375 20.41 -29.66 1.44
CA ARG A 375 20.74 -28.39 2.11
C ARG A 375 19.95 -28.14 3.39
N SER A 376 18.88 -28.91 3.62
CA SER A 376 18.03 -28.78 4.81
C SER A 376 18.73 -29.36 6.03
N ASP A 377 18.68 -28.66 7.16
CA ASP A 377 19.17 -29.16 8.44
C ASP A 377 18.21 -30.22 9.01
N VAL A 378 16.92 -30.08 8.71
CA VAL A 378 15.86 -31.00 9.13
C VAL A 378 14.89 -31.21 7.97
N LEU A 379 14.47 -32.45 7.74
CA LEU A 379 13.30 -32.75 6.92
C LEU A 379 12.10 -32.99 7.83
N ALA A 380 10.99 -32.32 7.53
CA ALA A 380 9.78 -32.35 8.34
C ALA A 380 8.57 -32.83 7.54
N THR A 381 7.69 -33.56 8.22
CA THR A 381 6.47 -34.15 7.64
C THR A 381 5.22 -33.80 8.45
N ILE A 382 4.09 -33.63 7.77
CA ILE A 382 2.78 -33.57 8.41
C ILE A 382 2.28 -35.01 8.56
N PRO A 383 1.98 -35.48 9.77
CA PRO A 383 1.50 -36.83 9.96
C PRO A 383 0.15 -37.02 9.25
N MET A 384 0.10 -37.98 8.33
CA MET A 384 -1.12 -38.40 7.64
C MET A 384 -1.81 -39.51 8.43
N ASN A 385 -3.15 -39.57 8.36
CA ASN A 385 -3.89 -40.68 8.96
C ASN A 385 -3.51 -42.00 8.26
N PRO A 386 -2.96 -43.01 8.96
CA PRO A 386 -2.57 -44.28 8.34
C PRO A 386 -3.74 -45.07 7.74
N ARG A 387 -4.97 -44.77 8.17
CA ARG A 387 -6.20 -45.37 7.64
C ARG A 387 -6.84 -44.52 6.51
N GLY A 388 -6.26 -43.36 6.21
CA GLY A 388 -6.73 -42.46 5.15
C GLY A 388 -6.26 -42.92 3.78
N SER A 389 -7.04 -42.61 2.74
CA SER A 389 -6.68 -42.88 1.34
C SER A 389 -5.80 -41.80 0.71
N ALA A 390 -5.76 -40.60 1.31
CA ALA A 390 -4.93 -39.49 0.83
C ALA A 390 -3.46 -39.70 1.20
N SER A 391 -2.58 -39.57 0.21
CA SER A 391 -1.13 -39.73 0.39
C SER A 391 -0.38 -38.42 0.65
N SER A 392 -1.02 -37.27 0.42
CA SER A 392 -0.42 -35.94 0.61
C SER A 392 -1.50 -34.86 0.75
N PHE A 393 -1.09 -33.69 1.23
CA PHE A 393 -1.90 -32.47 1.21
C PHE A 393 -1.64 -31.66 -0.06
N ASN A 394 -2.60 -30.81 -0.43
CA ASN A 394 -2.31 -29.67 -1.29
C ASN A 394 -1.15 -28.84 -0.69
N VAL A 395 -0.20 -28.41 -1.53
CA VAL A 395 1.03 -27.72 -1.08
C VAL A 395 0.75 -26.47 -0.25
N ALA A 396 -0.27 -25.69 -0.60
CA ALA A 396 -0.61 -24.47 0.13
C ALA A 396 -1.23 -24.78 1.50
N CYS A 397 -2.05 -25.83 1.58
CA CYS A 397 -2.54 -26.34 2.87
C CYS A 397 -1.38 -26.83 3.75
N ALA A 398 -0.44 -27.59 3.18
CA ALA A 398 0.73 -28.07 3.91
C ALA A 398 1.58 -26.91 4.46
N ALA A 399 1.90 -25.94 3.61
CA ALA A 399 2.63 -24.73 4.00
C ALA A 399 1.91 -23.97 5.13
N THR A 400 0.59 -23.80 5.01
CA THR A 400 -0.23 -23.12 6.03
C THR A 400 -0.18 -23.84 7.38
N VAL A 401 -0.28 -25.17 7.41
CA VAL A 401 -0.17 -25.97 8.64
C VAL A 401 1.21 -25.80 9.28
N MET A 402 2.27 -25.75 8.47
CA MET A 402 3.64 -25.57 8.96
C MET A 402 3.88 -24.18 9.52
N PHE A 403 3.41 -23.14 8.83
CA PHE A 403 3.45 -21.77 9.33
C PHE A 403 2.67 -21.64 10.63
N TYR A 404 1.48 -22.24 10.71
CA TYR A 404 0.67 -22.23 11.93
C TYR A 404 1.39 -22.91 13.10
N GLU A 405 2.03 -24.06 12.88
CA GLU A 405 2.79 -24.73 13.94
C GLU A 405 3.97 -23.87 14.42
N ALA A 406 4.66 -23.19 13.50
CA ALA A 406 5.72 -22.26 13.87
C ALA A 406 5.21 -21.11 14.75
N VAL A 407 4.10 -20.48 14.37
CA VAL A 407 3.44 -19.43 15.16
C VAL A 407 3.01 -19.96 16.52
N ARG A 408 2.39 -21.14 16.57
CA ARG A 408 1.93 -21.77 17.82
C ARG A 408 3.09 -21.99 18.80
N GLN A 409 4.22 -22.51 18.32
CA GLN A 409 5.40 -22.72 19.16
C GLN A 409 6.02 -21.42 19.64
N ARG A 410 6.14 -20.41 18.76
CA ARG A 410 6.67 -19.09 19.10
C ARG A 410 5.81 -18.37 20.14
N ALA A 411 4.49 -18.38 19.98
CA ALA A 411 3.57 -17.79 20.96
C ALA A 411 3.68 -18.48 22.33
N ALA A 412 3.77 -19.81 22.37
CA ALA A 412 3.94 -20.55 23.62
C ALA A 412 5.29 -20.26 24.31
N ALA A 413 6.35 -19.97 23.55
CA ALA A 413 7.66 -19.61 24.09
C ALA A 413 7.65 -18.20 24.70
N THR A 414 7.02 -17.22 24.04
CA THR A 414 6.87 -15.86 24.56
C THR A 414 6.14 -15.86 25.91
N CYS A 415 5.01 -16.57 26.01
CA CYS A 415 4.28 -16.67 27.28
C CYS A 415 5.11 -17.30 28.41
N ARG A 416 6.00 -18.27 28.11
CA ARG A 416 6.89 -18.86 29.12
C ARG A 416 8.03 -17.93 29.53
N GLY A 417 8.54 -17.11 28.60
CA GLY A 417 9.57 -16.10 28.86
C GLY A 417 9.04 -14.96 29.74
N GLU A 418 7.81 -14.51 29.50
CA GLU A 418 7.14 -13.49 30.33
C GLU A 418 6.87 -14.00 31.76
N VAL A 419 6.41 -15.25 31.92
CA VAL A 419 6.21 -15.87 33.24
C VAL A 419 7.52 -16.07 34.01
N ALA A 420 8.64 -16.26 33.32
CA ALA A 420 9.97 -16.41 33.92
C ALA A 420 10.69 -15.07 34.19
N GLY A 421 10.23 -13.96 33.60
CA GLY A 421 10.89 -12.64 33.60
C GLY A 421 10.35 -11.59 34.59
N GLY A 422 9.29 -11.89 35.36
CA GLY A 422 8.69 -11.01 36.39
C GLY A 422 7.29 -10.50 36.00
N ALA A 423 6.31 -10.29 36.88
CA ALA A 423 6.28 -10.14 38.34
C ALA A 423 4.97 -10.73 38.92
N CYS A 424 4.88 -10.77 40.26
CA CYS A 424 3.73 -11.23 41.07
C CYS A 424 2.34 -10.82 40.58
#